data_AF-A0A4W5JY73-F1
#
_entry.id   AF-A0A4W5JY73-F1
#
_cell.length_a   1.000
_cell.length_b   1.000
_cell.length_c   1.000
_cell.angle_alpha   90.00
_cell.angle_beta   90.00
_cell.angle_gamma   90.00
#
_symmetry.space_group_name_H-M   'P 1'
#
loop_
_entity.id
_entity.type
_entity.pdbx_description
1 polymer ?
#
loop_
_entity_poly.entity_id
_entity_poly.type
_entity_poly.pdbx_seq_one_letter_code
_entity_poly.pdbx_strand_id
1 'polypeptide(L)'
;MMKYRDNGPEYYDSKLEAKPELQDLDDEFRENNIEILSRFYLAFESVHKYIVDLIRYLDDLYEGVYIQQTLETVLLNEDGKQLLCEALYLYGVMLLVIDQKMEGEVRERMLVSYYRYSAARSSADSNLDDICKLLRSTGYSSQSGVKRPANYPESYFQRVPISATFISMVIGRLRSDDIYNQVSAYPLPEHRSTALANQAAMLYVCLYFIPSILQTQQAKMREIVDKYFPDNWVISVYMGITVNLVEAWEPYKAAKIALNYTLDSANIREQASRYSVSMEGLRPQIQQLLKEGFLREEIVLDNIPKLLNCLRDCNVSIRWLMLHTADSGRAFCRPLDPCMKWVDPKQLLEDGIRKELVRRVAYALHKGLIFNPKAKTSELMPKLKEMAATMDGFYRSFEYIQDYVSIYGLKIWQEEVSRIINYNVEQECNSFLRTKIQDWQSVYQSTHIPIPKFPSVDESATFIGRLCREILRITDPKMTCYMDQLNTWYDLKTHQEVTNNRLFSEIQDTLGTFGLNGLDRLLCFMIVKELQNFLTVLQKTILRDKAMVDVFKAMLSAVNPVKGIVGRCQQLRKDSYHGCVH
;
A
#
# COMPACT_ATOMS: atom_id res chain seq x y z
N MET A 1 27.51 -22.70 -23.72
CA MET A 1 27.22 -21.76 -24.83
C MET A 1 28.40 -21.51 -25.77
N MET A 2 29.65 -21.35 -25.28
CA MET A 2 30.85 -21.26 -26.15
C MET A 2 30.98 -22.45 -27.10
N LYS A 3 30.83 -23.71 -26.65
CA LYS A 3 30.85 -24.87 -27.58
C LYS A 3 29.79 -24.83 -28.71
N TYR A 4 28.59 -24.29 -28.44
CA TYR A 4 27.52 -24.15 -29.44
C TYR A 4 27.79 -22.99 -30.42
N ARG A 5 28.48 -21.92 -29.97
CA ARG A 5 28.87 -20.76 -30.80
C ARG A 5 30.22 -20.90 -31.50
N ASP A 6 31.19 -21.59 -30.89
CA ASP A 6 32.55 -21.80 -31.42
C ASP A 6 32.53 -22.69 -32.68
N ASN A 7 31.56 -23.61 -32.77
CA ASN A 7 31.31 -24.40 -33.99
C ASN A 7 30.19 -23.82 -34.86
N GLY A 8 29.46 -22.80 -34.38
CA GLY A 8 28.30 -22.19 -35.04
C GLY A 8 26.98 -22.98 -34.90
N PRO A 9 25.80 -22.31 -34.87
CA PRO A 9 24.50 -22.98 -34.83
C PRO A 9 24.31 -23.95 -36.00
N GLU A 10 24.78 -23.57 -37.19
CA GLU A 10 24.74 -24.36 -38.43
C GLU A 10 25.46 -25.72 -38.33
N TYR A 11 26.52 -25.83 -37.52
CA TYR A 11 27.22 -27.10 -37.30
C TYR A 11 26.41 -28.10 -36.48
N TYR A 12 25.61 -27.61 -35.53
CA TYR A 12 24.77 -28.46 -34.71
C TYR A 12 23.45 -28.78 -35.40
N ASP A 13 22.88 -27.80 -36.12
CA ASP A 13 21.66 -28.02 -36.89
C ASP A 13 21.90 -29.01 -38.03
N SER A 14 23.04 -28.94 -38.75
CA SER A 14 23.40 -29.95 -39.76
C SER A 14 23.61 -31.36 -39.19
N LYS A 15 24.04 -31.51 -37.93
CA LYS A 15 24.15 -32.81 -37.26
C LYS A 15 22.80 -33.37 -36.81
N LEU A 16 21.85 -32.50 -36.49
CA LEU A 16 20.49 -32.87 -36.14
C LEU A 16 19.73 -33.31 -37.39
N GLU A 17 19.85 -32.55 -38.48
CA GLU A 17 19.26 -32.89 -39.79
C GLU A 17 19.86 -34.17 -40.40
N ALA A 18 21.11 -34.50 -40.10
CA ALA A 18 21.76 -35.71 -40.60
C ALA A 18 21.21 -37.02 -40.00
N LYS A 19 20.41 -36.96 -38.92
CA LYS A 19 19.87 -38.13 -38.24
C LYS A 19 18.37 -37.97 -37.93
N PRO A 20 17.48 -38.72 -38.59
CA PRO A 20 16.03 -38.63 -38.37
C PRO A 20 15.62 -38.81 -36.89
N GLU A 21 16.26 -39.73 -36.17
CA GLU A 21 15.99 -39.99 -34.74
C GLU A 21 16.24 -38.77 -33.85
N LEU A 22 17.21 -37.91 -34.18
CA LEU A 22 17.50 -36.71 -33.41
C LEU A 22 16.53 -35.57 -33.74
N GLN A 23 16.02 -35.54 -34.97
CA GLN A 23 15.03 -34.57 -35.40
C GLN A 23 13.69 -34.84 -34.71
N ASP A 24 13.24 -36.10 -34.70
CA ASP A 24 12.02 -36.51 -34.00
C ASP A 24 12.06 -36.15 -32.50
N LEU A 25 13.23 -36.32 -31.86
CA LEU A 25 13.42 -35.98 -30.44
C LEU A 25 13.46 -34.46 -30.19
N ASP A 26 14.04 -33.67 -31.10
CA ASP A 26 14.08 -32.20 -31.00
C ASP A 26 12.67 -31.61 -31.15
N ASP A 27 11.87 -32.13 -32.09
CA ASP A 27 10.48 -31.76 -32.31
C ASP A 27 9.60 -32.16 -31.11
N GLU A 28 9.71 -33.40 -30.61
CA GLU A 28 9.00 -33.84 -29.40
C GLU A 28 9.35 -32.97 -28.18
N PHE A 29 10.63 -32.65 -27.99
CA PHE A 29 11.05 -31.79 -26.89
C PHE A 29 10.49 -30.37 -27.03
N ARG A 30 10.51 -29.81 -28.24
CA ARG A 30 9.98 -28.48 -28.54
C ARG A 30 8.50 -28.39 -28.24
N GLU A 31 7.69 -29.30 -28.79
CA GLU A 31 6.23 -29.28 -28.61
C GLU A 31 5.84 -29.36 -27.13
N ASN A 32 6.53 -30.20 -26.36
CA ASN A 32 6.23 -30.41 -24.95
C ASN A 32 6.74 -29.30 -24.02
N ASN A 33 7.82 -28.59 -24.36
CA ASN A 33 8.54 -27.71 -23.42
C ASN A 33 8.65 -26.24 -23.84
N ILE A 34 8.18 -25.84 -25.01
CA ILE A 34 8.33 -24.46 -25.48
C ILE A 34 7.68 -23.43 -24.56
N GLU A 35 6.53 -23.74 -23.96
CA GLU A 35 5.83 -22.83 -23.05
C GLU A 35 6.63 -22.59 -21.76
N ILE A 36 7.17 -23.66 -21.16
CA ILE A 36 7.97 -23.54 -19.93
C ILE A 36 9.31 -22.85 -20.20
N LEU A 37 9.94 -23.13 -21.35
CA LEU A 37 11.16 -22.42 -21.78
C LEU A 37 10.90 -20.94 -21.98
N SER A 38 9.77 -20.57 -22.59
CA SER A 38 9.36 -19.18 -22.77
C SER A 38 9.18 -18.46 -21.43
N ARG A 39 8.57 -19.12 -20.43
CA ARG A 39 8.43 -18.56 -19.08
C ARG A 39 9.77 -18.31 -18.40
N PHE A 40 10.71 -19.24 -18.51
CA PHE A 40 12.07 -19.05 -17.96
C PHE A 40 12.81 -17.92 -18.68
N TYR A 41 12.72 -17.84 -20.00
CA TYR A 41 13.31 -16.75 -20.76
C TYR A 41 12.77 -15.38 -20.34
N LEU A 42 11.44 -15.24 -20.21
CA LEU A 42 10.82 -13.98 -19.75
C LEU A 42 11.29 -13.58 -18.35
N ALA A 43 11.51 -14.55 -17.46
CA ALA A 43 12.06 -14.28 -16.13
C ALA A 43 13.51 -13.77 -16.21
N PHE A 44 14.34 -14.39 -17.05
CA PHE A 44 15.71 -13.96 -17.30
C PHE A 44 15.82 -12.59 -17.95
N GLU A 45 14.99 -12.33 -18.95
CA GLU A 45 14.85 -11.03 -19.59
C GLU A 45 14.42 -9.97 -18.58
N SER A 46 13.45 -10.28 -17.71
CA SER A 46 12.97 -9.34 -16.68
C SER A 46 14.08 -8.92 -15.71
N VAL A 47 14.98 -9.83 -15.34
CA VAL A 47 16.14 -9.52 -14.47
C VAL A 47 17.14 -8.61 -15.18
N HIS A 48 17.42 -8.87 -16.46
CA HIS A 48 18.27 -7.98 -17.26
C HIS A 48 17.64 -6.60 -17.45
N LYS A 49 16.35 -6.56 -17.79
CA LYS A 49 15.59 -5.32 -17.95
C LYS A 49 15.56 -4.50 -16.67
N TYR A 50 15.37 -5.14 -15.51
CA TYR A 50 15.38 -4.48 -14.22
C TYR A 50 16.63 -3.64 -13.99
N ILE A 51 17.81 -4.21 -14.26
CA ILE A 51 19.07 -3.50 -14.07
C ILE A 51 19.32 -2.44 -15.14
N VAL A 52 18.92 -2.69 -16.38
CA VAL A 52 19.02 -1.69 -17.46
C VAL A 52 18.14 -0.48 -17.16
N ASP A 53 16.90 -0.69 -16.69
CA ASP A 53 15.98 0.39 -16.32
C ASP A 53 16.51 1.17 -15.10
N LEU A 54 17.12 0.49 -14.12
CA LEU A 54 17.77 1.15 -12.98
C LEU A 54 18.96 2.01 -13.41
N ILE A 55 19.84 1.49 -14.27
CA ILE A 55 20.99 2.24 -14.78
C ILE A 55 20.51 3.47 -15.56
N ARG A 56 19.53 3.28 -16.45
CA ARG A 56 18.93 4.39 -17.19
C ARG A 56 18.35 5.47 -16.27
N TYR A 57 17.65 5.08 -15.21
CA TYR A 57 17.14 6.03 -14.24
C TYR A 57 18.26 6.82 -13.53
N LEU A 58 19.38 6.16 -13.20
CA LEU A 58 20.54 6.81 -12.61
C LEU A 58 21.22 7.76 -13.61
N ASP A 59 21.28 7.39 -14.88
CA ASP A 59 21.81 8.25 -15.95
C ASP A 59 20.89 9.46 -16.17
N ASP A 60 19.57 9.28 -16.21
CA ASP A 60 18.58 10.36 -16.33
C ASP A 60 18.67 11.36 -15.15
N LEU A 61 18.95 10.87 -13.93
CA LEU A 61 19.23 11.71 -12.76
C LEU A 61 20.55 12.47 -12.89
N TYR A 62 21.57 11.86 -13.46
CA TYR A 62 22.88 12.48 -13.66
C TYR A 62 22.84 13.55 -14.76
N GLU A 63 22.12 13.29 -15.85
CA GLU A 63 21.91 14.21 -16.97
C GLU A 63 20.94 15.35 -16.65
N GLY A 64 20.23 15.27 -15.51
CA GLY A 64 19.29 16.31 -15.07
C GLY A 64 17.97 16.31 -15.82
N VAL A 65 17.55 15.15 -16.35
CA VAL A 65 16.23 14.97 -16.99
C VAL A 65 15.09 15.33 -16.01
N TYR A 66 15.29 15.02 -14.73
CA TYR A 66 14.39 15.40 -13.65
C TYR A 66 14.80 16.75 -13.05
N ILE A 67 14.06 17.81 -13.40
CA ILE A 67 14.32 19.17 -12.90
C ILE A 67 14.36 19.18 -11.36
N GLN A 68 15.42 19.73 -10.79
CA GLN A 68 15.67 19.84 -9.34
C GLN A 68 15.86 18.51 -8.58
N GLN A 69 15.95 17.38 -9.27
CA GLN A 69 16.24 16.09 -8.65
C GLN A 69 17.61 15.58 -9.09
N THR A 70 18.47 15.30 -8.13
CA THR A 70 19.75 14.62 -8.32
C THR A 70 19.78 13.36 -7.48
N LEU A 71 20.79 12.50 -7.69
CA LEU A 71 20.97 11.32 -6.85
C LEU A 71 21.07 11.68 -5.35
N GLU A 72 21.73 12.80 -5.02
CA GLU A 72 21.83 13.30 -3.66
C GLU A 72 20.48 13.71 -3.08
N THR A 73 19.65 14.43 -3.84
CA THR A 73 18.34 14.89 -3.34
C THR A 73 17.39 13.72 -3.14
N VAL A 74 17.42 12.72 -4.02
CA VAL A 74 16.64 11.49 -3.85
C VAL A 74 17.09 10.71 -2.63
N LEU A 75 18.40 10.63 -2.35
CA LEU A 75 18.92 9.97 -1.15
C LEU A 75 18.73 10.78 0.15
N LEU A 76 18.34 12.05 0.09
CA LEU A 76 17.90 12.82 1.24
C LEU A 76 16.42 12.60 1.58
N ASN A 77 15.63 12.10 0.62
CA ASN A 77 14.24 11.74 0.84
C ASN A 77 14.16 10.36 1.53
N GLU A 78 13.26 10.22 2.52
CA GLU A 78 13.08 8.97 3.27
C GLU A 78 12.66 7.78 2.40
N ASP A 79 11.73 8.01 1.46
CA ASP A 79 11.28 6.97 0.54
C ASP A 79 12.34 6.71 -0.53
N GLY A 80 12.97 7.77 -1.05
CA GLY A 80 14.00 7.70 -2.08
C GLY A 80 15.23 6.91 -1.63
N LYS A 81 15.74 7.16 -0.41
CA LYS A 81 16.86 6.40 0.16
C LYS A 81 16.51 4.93 0.34
N GLN A 82 15.29 4.61 0.79
CA GLN A 82 14.83 3.24 0.97
C GLN A 82 14.77 2.52 -0.38
N LEU A 83 14.07 3.10 -1.36
CA LEU A 83 13.88 2.51 -2.69
C LEU A 83 15.20 2.27 -3.43
N LEU A 84 16.13 3.23 -3.37
CA LEU A 84 17.44 3.08 -4.01
C LEU A 84 18.30 1.98 -3.36
N CYS A 85 18.25 1.85 -2.04
CA CYS A 85 18.93 0.78 -1.33
C CYS A 85 18.29 -0.59 -1.66
N GLU A 86 16.97 -0.67 -1.69
CA GLU A 86 16.21 -1.86 -2.09
C GLU A 86 16.49 -2.24 -3.53
N ALA A 87 16.63 -1.28 -4.44
CA ALA A 87 16.84 -1.56 -5.84
C ALA A 87 18.16 -2.31 -6.11
N LEU A 88 19.26 -1.82 -5.51
CA LEU A 88 20.56 -2.49 -5.61
C LEU A 88 20.56 -3.86 -4.93
N TYR A 89 19.94 -3.95 -3.76
CA TYR A 89 19.81 -5.17 -2.99
C TYR A 89 19.03 -6.25 -3.75
N LEU A 90 17.84 -5.91 -4.26
CA LEU A 90 16.96 -6.84 -4.98
C LEU A 90 17.63 -7.38 -6.23
N TYR A 91 18.36 -6.54 -6.99
CA TYR A 91 19.14 -7.03 -8.12
C TYR A 91 20.17 -8.08 -7.70
N GLY A 92 20.95 -7.82 -6.65
CA GLY A 92 21.92 -8.77 -6.13
C GLY A 92 21.27 -10.08 -5.65
N VAL A 93 20.11 -10.00 -4.99
CA VAL A 93 19.33 -11.19 -4.58
C VAL A 93 18.83 -11.98 -5.78
N MET A 94 18.29 -11.31 -6.81
CA MET A 94 17.82 -12.00 -8.03
C MET A 94 18.96 -12.83 -8.64
N LEU A 95 20.16 -12.26 -8.77
CA LEU A 95 21.33 -12.97 -9.29
C LEU A 95 21.68 -14.19 -8.44
N LEU A 96 21.79 -14.02 -7.11
CA LEU A 96 22.12 -15.11 -6.19
C LEU A 96 21.06 -16.23 -6.21
N VAL A 97 19.78 -15.88 -6.23
CA VAL A 97 18.67 -16.84 -6.26
C VAL A 97 18.67 -17.63 -7.56
N ILE A 98 18.91 -16.97 -8.71
CA ILE A 98 19.02 -17.67 -10.00
C ILE A 98 20.14 -18.70 -9.95
N ASP A 99 21.34 -18.32 -9.48
CA ASP A 99 22.48 -19.24 -9.37
C ASP A 99 22.21 -20.39 -8.39
N GLN A 100 21.49 -20.13 -7.30
CA GLN A 100 21.15 -21.12 -6.28
C GLN A 100 20.10 -22.13 -6.76
N LYS A 101 19.08 -21.67 -7.49
CA LYS A 101 17.95 -22.49 -7.92
C LYS A 101 18.17 -23.16 -9.27
N MET A 102 19.04 -22.61 -10.11
CA MET A 102 19.25 -23.09 -11.47
C MET A 102 20.75 -23.20 -11.75
N GLU A 103 21.24 -24.44 -11.82
CA GLU A 103 22.64 -24.71 -12.14
C GLU A 103 23.04 -24.06 -13.48
N GLY A 104 24.28 -23.59 -13.57
CA GLY A 104 24.76 -22.83 -14.73
C GLY A 104 24.61 -23.57 -16.06
N GLU A 105 24.87 -24.88 -16.07
CA GLU A 105 24.70 -25.70 -17.28
C GLU A 105 23.24 -25.81 -17.71
N VAL A 106 22.31 -25.93 -16.76
CA VAL A 106 20.88 -26.00 -17.04
C VAL A 106 20.38 -24.67 -17.62
N ARG A 107 20.77 -23.54 -17.02
CA ARG A 107 20.42 -22.20 -17.54
C ARG A 107 20.92 -21.97 -18.96
N GLU A 108 22.18 -22.31 -19.23
CA GLU A 108 22.75 -22.16 -20.57
C GLU A 108 22.01 -23.03 -21.60
N ARG A 109 21.67 -24.28 -21.25
CA ARG A 109 20.91 -25.17 -22.14
C ARG A 109 19.50 -24.64 -22.39
N MET A 110 18.81 -24.15 -21.36
CA MET A 110 17.48 -23.54 -21.51
C MET A 110 17.51 -22.33 -22.44
N LEU A 111 18.49 -21.44 -22.29
CA LEU A 111 18.67 -20.27 -23.15
C LEU A 111 18.96 -20.69 -24.61
N VAL A 112 19.82 -21.68 -24.82
CA VAL A 112 20.12 -22.20 -26.17
C VAL A 112 18.89 -22.86 -26.79
N SER A 113 18.17 -23.70 -26.06
CA SER A 113 16.94 -24.34 -26.55
C SER A 113 15.88 -23.29 -26.92
N TYR A 114 15.66 -22.30 -26.06
CA TYR A 114 14.72 -21.21 -26.36
C TYR A 114 15.14 -20.43 -27.61
N TYR A 115 16.42 -20.06 -27.72
CA TYR A 115 16.95 -19.36 -28.89
C TYR A 115 16.75 -20.16 -30.18
N ARG A 116 17.06 -21.45 -30.19
CA ARG A 116 16.87 -22.35 -31.35
C ARG A 116 15.40 -22.41 -31.78
N TYR A 117 14.47 -22.57 -30.84
CA TYR A 117 13.04 -22.70 -31.16
C TYR A 117 12.35 -21.38 -31.50
N SER A 118 12.87 -20.26 -30.97
CA SER A 118 12.31 -18.92 -31.13
C SER A 118 12.92 -18.15 -32.32
N ALA A 119 14.08 -18.54 -32.84
CA ALA A 119 14.69 -17.95 -34.04
C ALA A 119 13.79 -18.01 -35.29
N ALA A 120 12.78 -18.88 -35.30
CA ALA A 120 11.73 -18.94 -36.32
C ALA A 120 10.67 -17.82 -36.22
N ARG A 121 10.63 -17.06 -35.11
CA ARG A 121 9.68 -15.96 -34.85
C ARG A 121 10.43 -14.64 -34.68
N SER A 122 10.83 -14.05 -35.80
CA SER A 122 11.12 -12.61 -35.98
C SER A 122 12.38 -12.02 -35.31
N SER A 123 13.29 -11.54 -36.17
CA SER A 123 14.17 -10.36 -36.01
C SER A 123 14.87 -10.12 -34.67
N ALA A 124 16.15 -10.54 -34.60
CA ALA A 124 17.23 -9.86 -33.89
C ALA A 124 16.87 -9.17 -32.55
N ASP A 125 16.58 -9.96 -31.52
CA ASP A 125 16.55 -9.44 -30.14
C ASP A 125 17.96 -9.00 -29.74
N SER A 126 18.23 -7.69 -29.79
CA SER A 126 19.51 -7.07 -29.40
C SER A 126 19.93 -7.39 -27.97
N ASN A 127 19.00 -7.83 -27.12
CA ASN A 127 19.22 -8.05 -25.70
C ASN A 127 19.61 -9.50 -25.36
N LEU A 128 19.42 -10.46 -26.28
CA LEU A 128 19.69 -11.88 -26.00
C LEU A 128 21.17 -12.12 -25.65
N ASP A 129 22.07 -11.44 -26.34
CA ASP A 129 23.51 -11.55 -26.09
C ASP A 129 23.88 -11.08 -24.69
N ASP A 130 23.26 -10.00 -24.21
CA ASP A 130 23.53 -9.44 -22.89
C ASP A 130 22.88 -10.27 -21.78
N ILE A 131 21.68 -10.81 -22.02
CA ILE A 131 21.05 -11.83 -21.13
C ILE A 131 21.95 -13.07 -21.01
N CYS A 132 22.49 -13.55 -22.13
CA CYS A 132 23.40 -14.70 -22.16
C CYS A 132 24.74 -14.43 -21.47
N LYS A 133 25.30 -13.22 -21.61
CA LYS A 133 26.48 -12.80 -20.86
C LYS A 133 26.18 -12.76 -19.37
N LEU A 134 25.06 -12.16 -18.97
CA LEU A 134 24.64 -12.05 -17.59
C LEU A 134 24.46 -13.44 -16.96
N LEU A 135 23.79 -14.38 -17.63
CA LEU A 135 23.40 -15.67 -17.06
C LEU A 135 24.36 -16.83 -17.35
N ARG A 136 25.54 -16.54 -17.90
CA ARG A 136 26.59 -17.54 -18.13
C ARG A 136 26.93 -18.30 -16.85
N SER A 137 27.28 -19.58 -16.97
CA SER A 137 27.72 -20.36 -15.82
C SER A 137 28.81 -19.65 -15.02
N THR A 138 28.60 -19.54 -13.70
CA THR A 138 29.54 -18.99 -12.72
C THR A 138 30.45 -20.08 -12.13
N GLY A 139 30.16 -21.35 -12.43
CA GLY A 139 30.75 -22.50 -11.77
C GLY A 139 30.21 -22.78 -10.36
N TYR A 140 29.27 -21.96 -9.87
CA TYR A 140 28.64 -22.18 -8.57
C TYR A 140 27.71 -23.39 -8.61
N SER A 141 27.73 -24.19 -7.54
CA SER A 141 26.84 -25.33 -7.34
C SER A 141 26.32 -25.30 -5.90
N SER A 142 25.02 -25.57 -5.74
CA SER A 142 24.36 -25.66 -4.44
C SER A 142 24.51 -27.03 -3.77
N GLN A 143 25.24 -27.97 -4.40
CA GLN A 143 25.46 -29.31 -3.88
C GLN A 143 26.47 -29.31 -2.71
N SER A 144 26.13 -30.05 -1.65
CA SER A 144 26.96 -30.15 -0.44
C SER A 144 28.37 -30.66 -0.75
N GLY A 145 29.39 -29.91 -0.32
CA GLY A 145 30.81 -30.27 -0.48
C GLY A 145 31.50 -29.70 -1.71
N VAL A 146 30.77 -29.02 -2.61
CA VAL A 146 31.39 -28.30 -3.74
C VAL A 146 32.01 -26.99 -3.24
N LYS A 147 33.29 -26.77 -3.56
CA LYS A 147 34.00 -25.54 -3.19
C LYS A 147 33.45 -24.35 -3.98
N ARG A 148 33.27 -23.22 -3.29
CA ARG A 148 32.91 -21.94 -3.90
C ARG A 148 33.92 -21.58 -5.00
N PRO A 149 33.47 -21.19 -6.21
CA PRO A 149 34.36 -20.73 -7.27
C PRO A 149 35.18 -19.52 -6.83
N ALA A 150 36.37 -19.37 -7.42
CA ALA A 150 37.19 -18.19 -7.20
C ALA A 150 36.45 -16.93 -7.72
N ASN A 151 36.54 -15.83 -6.97
CA ASN A 151 35.91 -14.56 -7.30
C ASN A 151 34.38 -14.59 -7.44
N TYR A 152 33.70 -15.52 -6.78
CA TYR A 152 32.24 -15.58 -6.73
C TYR A 152 31.72 -15.02 -5.39
N PRO A 153 30.74 -14.09 -5.37
CA PRO A 153 29.86 -13.70 -6.45
C PRO A 153 30.29 -12.39 -7.15
N GLU A 154 31.43 -11.80 -6.80
CA GLU A 154 31.84 -10.49 -7.30
C GLU A 154 31.98 -10.42 -8.82
N SER A 155 32.57 -11.46 -9.43
CA SER A 155 32.70 -11.54 -10.89
C SER A 155 31.35 -11.68 -11.60
N TYR A 156 30.35 -12.24 -10.91
CA TYR A 156 28.98 -12.32 -11.42
C TYR A 156 28.30 -10.95 -11.34
N PHE A 157 28.43 -10.25 -10.21
CA PHE A 157 27.83 -8.92 -10.02
C PHE A 157 28.46 -7.87 -10.94
N GLN A 158 29.74 -8.05 -11.31
CA GLN A 158 30.46 -7.16 -12.24
C GLN A 158 30.06 -7.32 -13.72
N ARG A 159 29.23 -8.31 -14.08
CA ARG A 159 28.85 -8.54 -15.49
C ARG A 159 28.03 -7.40 -16.09
N VAL A 160 27.29 -6.67 -15.26
CA VAL A 160 26.59 -5.44 -15.63
C VAL A 160 27.12 -4.33 -14.73
N PRO A 161 27.90 -3.39 -15.26
CA PRO A 161 28.52 -2.33 -14.46
C PRO A 161 27.46 -1.34 -13.98
N ILE A 162 27.54 -0.97 -12.71
CA ILE A 162 26.72 0.07 -12.09
C ILE A 162 27.66 1.18 -11.61
N SER A 163 27.20 2.43 -11.61
CA SER A 163 27.97 3.57 -11.12
C SER A 163 28.56 3.31 -9.71
N ALA A 164 29.88 3.37 -9.61
CA ALA A 164 30.60 3.19 -8.35
C ALA A 164 30.23 4.28 -7.31
N THR A 165 29.88 5.47 -7.78
CA THR A 165 29.37 6.57 -6.96
C THR A 165 28.04 6.19 -6.32
N PHE A 166 27.09 5.70 -7.12
CA PHE A 166 25.79 5.22 -6.63
C PHE A 166 25.95 4.13 -5.58
N ILE A 167 26.73 3.08 -5.87
CA ILE A 167 26.95 1.98 -4.92
C ILE A 167 27.59 2.49 -3.62
N SER A 168 28.56 3.40 -3.71
CA SER A 168 29.22 3.98 -2.54
C SER A 168 28.26 4.81 -1.69
N MET A 169 27.35 5.57 -2.31
CA MET A 169 26.33 6.33 -1.62
C MET A 169 25.30 5.43 -0.93
N VAL A 170 24.82 4.38 -1.61
CA VAL A 170 23.91 3.37 -1.03
C VAL A 170 24.55 2.67 0.16
N ILE A 171 25.78 2.17 0.04
CA ILE A 171 26.50 1.54 1.17
C ILE A 171 26.75 2.56 2.30
N GLY A 172 27.02 3.83 1.96
CA GLY A 172 27.13 4.91 2.94
C GLY A 172 25.85 5.08 3.76
N ARG A 173 24.69 5.19 3.10
CA ARG A 173 23.37 5.30 3.74
C ARG A 173 23.04 4.06 4.56
N LEU A 174 23.26 2.87 4.01
CA LEU A 174 23.10 1.61 4.73
C LEU A 174 24.03 1.47 5.93
N ARG A 175 25.12 2.24 6.05
CA ARG A 175 26.00 2.24 7.24
C ARG A 175 25.62 3.29 8.26
N SER A 176 25.25 4.48 7.83
CA SER A 176 25.03 5.63 8.71
C SER A 176 23.59 5.71 9.23
N ASP A 177 22.61 5.47 8.36
CA ASP A 177 21.21 5.77 8.65
C ASP A 177 20.46 4.52 9.14
N ASP A 178 19.27 4.69 9.72
CA ASP A 178 18.27 3.65 9.94
C ASP A 178 17.18 3.82 8.87
N ILE A 179 17.34 3.14 7.73
CA ILE A 179 16.53 3.44 6.53
C ILE A 179 15.06 3.07 6.69
N TYR A 180 14.74 2.23 7.68
CA TYR A 180 13.39 1.78 7.99
C TYR A 180 12.85 2.36 9.30
N ASN A 181 13.61 3.25 9.96
CA ASN A 181 13.30 3.82 11.27
C ASN A 181 12.89 2.75 12.31
N GLN A 182 13.52 1.57 12.28
CA GLN A 182 13.16 0.43 13.13
C GLN A 182 13.71 0.54 14.56
N VAL A 183 14.71 1.38 14.80
CA VAL A 183 15.28 1.58 16.14
C VAL A 183 14.24 2.21 17.08
N SER A 184 13.31 3.03 16.58
CA SER A 184 12.21 3.57 17.39
C SER A 184 11.26 2.45 17.86
N ALA A 185 11.05 1.43 17.04
CA ALA A 185 10.23 0.27 17.36
C ALA A 185 10.92 -0.70 18.34
N TYR A 186 12.25 -0.62 18.48
CA TYR A 186 13.07 -1.45 19.37
C TYR A 186 13.93 -0.56 20.29
N PRO A 187 13.34 0.01 21.36
CA PRO A 187 13.99 1.03 22.18
C PRO A 187 15.16 0.51 23.03
N LEU A 188 15.22 -0.81 23.27
CA LEU A 188 16.33 -1.41 24.02
C LEU A 188 17.58 -1.48 23.11
N PRO A 189 18.74 -0.92 23.52
CA PRO A 189 19.97 -0.95 22.73
C PRO A 189 20.40 -2.37 22.34
N GLU A 190 20.08 -3.30 23.22
CA GLU A 190 20.26 -4.74 23.10
C GLU A 190 19.51 -5.39 21.92
N HIS A 191 18.48 -4.73 21.38
CA HIS A 191 17.68 -5.22 20.24
C HIS A 191 18.15 -4.68 18.89
N ARG A 192 19.21 -3.85 18.88
CA ARG A 192 19.69 -3.15 17.68
C ARG A 192 19.93 -4.08 16.49
N SER A 193 20.59 -5.22 16.71
CA SER A 193 20.91 -6.17 15.64
C SER A 193 19.65 -6.78 15.00
N THR A 194 18.58 -6.98 15.80
CA THR A 194 17.28 -7.44 15.29
C THR A 194 16.53 -6.32 14.58
N ALA A 195 16.51 -5.11 15.15
CA ALA A 195 15.86 -3.94 14.53
C ALA A 195 16.43 -3.64 13.14
N LEU A 196 17.76 -3.73 13.02
CA LEU A 196 18.49 -3.46 11.79
C LEU A 196 18.68 -4.70 10.90
N ALA A 197 18.04 -5.84 11.21
CA ALA A 197 18.33 -7.11 10.53
C ALA A 197 18.05 -7.08 9.02
N ASN A 198 16.99 -6.40 8.58
CA ASN A 198 16.68 -6.24 7.15
C ASN A 198 17.76 -5.41 6.45
N GLN A 199 18.15 -4.29 7.06
CA GLN A 199 19.22 -3.43 6.56
C GLN A 199 20.57 -4.16 6.55
N ALA A 200 20.83 -5.02 7.53
CA ALA A 200 22.01 -5.87 7.59
C ALA A 200 22.05 -6.88 6.43
N ALA A 201 20.91 -7.49 6.09
CA ALA A 201 20.78 -8.38 4.94
C ALA A 201 21.03 -7.63 3.61
N MET A 202 20.50 -6.42 3.48
CA MET A 202 20.76 -5.57 2.33
C MET A 202 22.24 -5.24 2.19
N LEU A 203 22.87 -4.81 3.30
CA LEU A 203 24.28 -4.48 3.33
C LEU A 203 25.16 -5.69 2.99
N TYR A 204 24.83 -6.88 3.49
CA TYR A 204 25.53 -8.13 3.15
C TYR A 204 25.59 -8.36 1.63
N VAL A 205 24.46 -8.22 0.92
CA VAL A 205 24.41 -8.38 -0.53
C VAL A 205 25.12 -7.23 -1.24
N CYS A 206 24.87 -5.98 -0.82
CA CYS A 206 25.44 -4.79 -1.43
C CYS A 206 26.98 -4.75 -1.37
N LEU A 207 27.58 -5.34 -0.32
CA LEU A 207 29.04 -5.43 -0.19
C LEU A 207 29.73 -6.20 -1.32
N TYR A 208 29.03 -7.13 -2.00
CA TYR A 208 29.60 -7.85 -3.14
C TYR A 208 29.74 -7.00 -4.41
N PHE A 209 29.03 -5.86 -4.50
CA PHE A 209 29.25 -4.88 -5.57
C PHE A 209 30.53 -4.05 -5.34
N ILE A 210 31.05 -3.99 -4.11
CA ILE A 210 32.34 -3.37 -3.77
C ILE A 210 33.23 -4.32 -2.96
N PRO A 211 33.84 -5.33 -3.60
CA PRO A 211 34.64 -6.36 -2.92
C PRO A 211 35.85 -5.79 -2.15
N SER A 212 36.34 -4.60 -2.53
CA SER A 212 37.44 -3.95 -1.82
C SER A 212 37.13 -3.71 -0.34
N ILE A 213 35.86 -3.46 0.01
CA ILE A 213 35.46 -3.29 1.41
C ILE A 213 35.70 -4.60 2.18
N LEU A 214 35.25 -5.72 1.63
CA LEU A 214 35.39 -7.05 2.22
C LEU A 214 36.86 -7.52 2.31
N GLN A 215 37.71 -7.16 1.34
CA GLN A 215 39.10 -7.63 1.27
C GLN A 215 40.10 -6.74 2.03
N THR A 216 40.07 -5.42 1.83
CA THR A 216 41.15 -4.51 2.25
C THR A 216 40.75 -3.52 3.34
N GLN A 217 39.48 -3.09 3.41
CA GLN A 217 39.05 -2.00 4.29
C GLN A 217 38.65 -2.48 5.69
N GLN A 218 39.64 -2.85 6.51
CA GLN A 218 39.46 -3.37 7.86
C GLN A 218 38.63 -2.48 8.79
N ALA A 219 38.89 -1.16 8.79
CA ALA A 219 38.17 -0.23 9.67
C ALA A 219 36.67 -0.17 9.35
N LYS A 220 36.32 -0.09 8.05
CA LYS A 220 34.91 -0.08 7.63
C LYS A 220 34.23 -1.41 7.92
N MET A 221 34.90 -2.55 7.69
CA MET A 221 34.33 -3.86 8.02
C MET A 221 34.12 -4.06 9.51
N ARG A 222 35.03 -3.58 10.36
CA ARG A 222 34.83 -3.61 11.82
C ARG A 222 33.58 -2.82 12.23
N GLU A 223 33.44 -1.59 11.76
CA GLU A 223 32.26 -0.77 12.03
C GLU A 223 30.96 -1.45 11.58
N ILE A 224 30.97 -2.08 10.40
CA ILE A 224 29.82 -2.84 9.87
C ILE A 224 29.47 -4.01 10.79
N VAL A 225 30.46 -4.82 11.16
CA VAL A 225 30.24 -6.00 12.01
C VAL A 225 29.77 -5.60 13.41
N ASP A 226 30.39 -4.60 14.03
CA ASP A 226 30.01 -4.13 15.36
C ASP A 226 28.58 -3.55 15.39
N LYS A 227 28.17 -2.90 14.29
CA LYS A 227 26.82 -2.33 14.16
C LYS A 227 25.75 -3.40 13.92
N TYR A 228 25.96 -4.27 12.93
CA TYR A 228 24.93 -5.16 12.38
C TYR A 228 25.05 -6.62 12.82
N PHE A 229 26.25 -7.11 13.09
CA PHE A 229 26.54 -8.52 13.36
C PHE A 229 27.29 -8.76 14.69
N PRO A 230 26.97 -8.07 15.81
CA PRO A 230 27.69 -8.28 17.08
C PRO A 230 27.36 -9.63 17.74
N ASP A 231 26.16 -10.15 17.50
CA ASP A 231 25.59 -11.36 18.10
C ASP A 231 25.03 -12.35 17.06
N ASN A 232 25.01 -11.99 15.78
CA ASN A 232 24.45 -12.80 14.69
C ASN A 232 25.54 -13.17 13.68
N TRP A 233 25.81 -14.46 13.51
CA TRP A 233 26.67 -15.00 12.44
C TRP A 233 25.90 -15.82 11.40
N VAL A 234 24.64 -16.15 11.68
CA VAL A 234 23.69 -16.68 10.70
C VAL A 234 22.61 -15.64 10.47
N ILE A 235 22.41 -15.25 9.20
CA ILE A 235 21.45 -14.19 8.84
C ILE A 235 20.43 -14.72 7.84
N SER A 236 19.21 -14.16 7.86
CA SER A 236 18.22 -14.35 6.81
C SER A 236 18.42 -13.27 5.75
N VAL A 237 18.78 -13.67 4.54
CA VAL A 237 18.99 -12.74 3.42
C VAL A 237 17.66 -12.40 2.77
N TYR A 238 16.94 -13.39 2.22
CA TYR A 238 15.68 -13.16 1.52
C TYR A 238 14.75 -14.36 1.63
N MET A 239 13.47 -14.15 1.94
CA MET A 239 12.40 -15.17 1.93
C MET A 239 12.80 -16.53 2.55
N GLY A 240 13.46 -16.51 3.71
CA GLY A 240 13.88 -17.71 4.43
C GLY A 240 15.21 -18.32 3.98
N ILE A 241 15.89 -17.74 2.98
CA ILE A 241 17.26 -18.08 2.63
C ILE A 241 18.17 -17.60 3.76
N THR A 242 18.77 -18.55 4.48
CA THR A 242 19.75 -18.26 5.51
C THR A 242 21.17 -18.38 4.98
N VAL A 243 22.07 -17.56 5.52
CA VAL A 243 23.49 -17.56 5.18
C VAL A 243 24.32 -17.57 6.45
N ASN A 244 25.28 -18.48 6.50
CA ASN A 244 26.35 -18.48 7.49
C ASN A 244 27.45 -17.51 7.06
N LEU A 245 27.64 -16.42 7.80
CA LEU A 245 28.65 -15.40 7.52
C LEU A 245 30.07 -15.95 7.61
N VAL A 246 30.32 -16.97 8.44
CA VAL A 246 31.63 -17.61 8.57
C VAL A 246 32.05 -18.20 7.22
N GLU A 247 31.16 -18.97 6.60
CA GLU A 247 31.42 -19.60 5.30
C GLU A 247 31.39 -18.58 4.17
N ALA A 248 30.43 -17.64 4.20
CA ALA A 248 30.27 -16.65 3.15
C ALA A 248 31.44 -15.67 3.09
N TRP A 249 32.04 -15.32 4.24
CA TRP A 249 33.15 -14.36 4.31
C TRP A 249 34.54 -14.98 4.44
N GLU A 250 34.66 -16.31 4.48
CA GLU A 250 35.94 -17.01 4.58
C GLU A 250 37.00 -16.54 3.56
N PRO A 251 36.68 -16.26 2.28
CA PRO A 251 37.66 -15.78 1.30
C PRO A 251 38.14 -14.33 1.52
N TYR A 252 37.44 -13.54 2.35
CA TYR A 252 37.63 -12.10 2.45
C TYR A 252 38.33 -11.71 3.76
N LYS A 253 39.59 -11.30 3.66
CA LYS A 253 40.47 -11.06 4.81
C LYS A 253 39.92 -10.03 5.81
N ALA A 254 39.46 -8.85 5.36
CA ALA A 254 38.99 -7.80 6.27
C ALA A 254 37.67 -8.20 6.95
N ALA A 255 36.76 -8.84 6.22
CA ALA A 255 35.50 -9.35 6.77
C ALA A 255 35.72 -10.47 7.80
N LYS A 256 36.59 -11.44 7.51
CA LYS A 256 36.96 -12.51 8.44
C LYS A 256 37.55 -11.98 9.73
N ILE A 257 38.47 -11.01 9.65
CA ILE A 257 39.08 -10.40 10.83
C ILE A 257 38.03 -9.64 11.67
N ALA A 258 37.11 -8.94 11.03
CA ALA A 258 36.04 -8.22 11.74
C ALA A 258 35.09 -9.17 12.48
N LEU A 259 34.73 -10.31 11.86
CA LEU A 259 33.81 -11.29 12.43
C LEU A 259 34.38 -12.08 13.63
N ASN A 260 35.70 -12.11 13.80
CA ASN A 260 36.34 -12.87 14.89
C ASN A 260 35.85 -12.50 16.29
N TYR A 261 35.47 -11.23 16.53
CA TYR A 261 34.91 -10.82 17.82
C TYR A 261 33.55 -11.46 18.07
N THR A 262 32.67 -11.46 17.07
CA THR A 262 31.36 -12.11 17.12
C THR A 262 31.50 -13.62 17.37
N LEU A 263 32.51 -14.25 16.77
CA LEU A 263 32.78 -15.69 16.87
C LEU A 263 33.60 -16.08 18.10
N ASP A 264 33.92 -15.14 18.99
CA ASP A 264 34.65 -15.44 20.21
C ASP A 264 33.82 -16.38 21.11
N SER A 265 34.47 -17.40 21.67
CA SER A 265 33.79 -18.42 22.47
C SER A 265 33.19 -17.87 23.77
N ALA A 266 33.70 -16.76 24.31
CA ALA A 266 33.06 -16.08 25.43
C ALA A 266 31.77 -15.39 24.97
N ASN A 267 31.83 -14.63 23.86
CA ASN A 267 30.66 -13.93 23.30
C ASN A 267 29.55 -14.92 22.91
N ILE A 268 29.87 -16.00 22.19
CA ILE A 268 28.88 -17.01 21.79
C ILE A 268 28.16 -17.61 23.01
N ARG A 269 28.92 -17.96 24.07
CA ARG A 269 28.33 -18.51 25.30
C ARG A 269 27.48 -17.48 26.03
N GLU A 270 27.91 -16.22 26.06
CA GLU A 270 27.16 -15.12 26.64
C GLU A 270 25.81 -14.94 25.92
N GLN A 271 25.81 -14.83 24.59
CA GLN A 271 24.58 -14.66 23.81
C GLN A 271 23.66 -15.89 23.93
N ALA A 272 24.21 -17.11 23.83
CA ALA A 272 23.42 -18.32 23.99
C ALA A 272 22.75 -18.41 25.38
N SER A 273 23.50 -18.08 26.44
CA SER A 273 22.96 -18.02 27.81
C SER A 273 21.88 -16.95 27.93
N ARG A 274 22.13 -15.75 27.42
CA ARG A 274 21.21 -14.61 27.45
C ARG A 274 19.85 -14.94 26.82
N TYR A 275 19.85 -15.49 25.60
CA TYR A 275 18.60 -15.85 24.92
C TYR A 275 17.90 -17.06 25.57
N SER A 276 18.66 -18.00 26.15
CA SER A 276 18.08 -19.10 26.94
C SER A 276 17.34 -18.59 28.18
N VAL A 277 18.00 -17.75 28.98
CA VAL A 277 17.41 -17.16 30.21
C VAL A 277 16.21 -16.27 29.87
N SER A 278 16.30 -15.48 28.80
CA SER A 278 15.20 -14.67 28.30
C SER A 278 13.96 -15.53 28.00
N MET A 279 14.13 -16.65 27.29
CA MET A 279 13.02 -17.57 26.99
C MET A 279 12.40 -18.22 28.23
N GLU A 280 13.21 -18.56 29.24
CA GLU A 280 12.71 -19.07 30.52
C GLU A 280 11.83 -18.05 31.25
N GLY A 281 12.18 -16.75 31.17
CA GLY A 281 11.41 -15.66 31.74
C GLY A 281 10.16 -15.26 30.92
N LEU A 282 10.22 -15.35 29.59
CA LEU A 282 9.12 -14.98 28.70
C LEU A 282 8.01 -16.03 28.65
N ARG A 283 8.36 -17.32 28.67
CA ARG A 283 7.39 -18.43 28.61
C ARG A 283 6.24 -18.31 29.63
N PRO A 284 6.47 -18.11 30.95
CA PRO A 284 5.38 -17.99 31.92
C PRO A 284 4.54 -16.71 31.70
N GLN A 285 5.16 -15.61 31.25
CA GLN A 285 4.44 -14.38 30.93
C GLN A 285 3.48 -14.59 29.76
N ILE A 286 3.93 -15.21 28.67
CA ILE A 286 3.08 -15.55 27.52
C ILE A 286 1.94 -16.48 27.96
N GLN A 287 2.24 -17.52 28.75
CA GLN A 287 1.21 -18.43 29.25
C GLN A 287 0.14 -17.73 30.09
N GLN A 288 0.51 -16.69 30.85
CA GLN A 288 -0.44 -15.87 31.58
C GLN A 288 -1.30 -15.03 30.64
N LEU A 289 -0.70 -14.39 29.64
CA LEU A 289 -1.41 -13.57 28.64
C LEU A 289 -2.40 -14.40 27.82
N LEU A 290 -2.09 -15.68 27.56
CA LEU A 290 -2.94 -16.59 26.79
C LEU A 290 -4.09 -17.22 27.59
N LYS A 291 -4.22 -16.95 28.90
CA LYS A 291 -5.36 -17.44 29.69
C LYS A 291 -6.66 -16.85 29.16
N GLU A 292 -7.68 -17.69 29.03
CA GLU A 292 -8.97 -17.30 28.47
C GLU A 292 -9.57 -16.11 29.23
N GLY A 293 -9.97 -15.08 28.48
CA GLY A 293 -10.55 -13.86 29.04
C GLY A 293 -9.56 -12.88 29.68
N PHE A 294 -8.23 -13.08 29.56
CA PHE A 294 -7.22 -12.14 30.05
C PHE A 294 -6.99 -10.96 29.08
N LEU A 295 -6.88 -11.21 27.78
CA LEU A 295 -6.73 -10.17 26.75
C LEU A 295 -8.10 -9.59 26.36
N ARG A 296 -8.68 -8.79 27.25
CA ARG A 296 -9.88 -7.97 26.96
C ARG A 296 -9.46 -6.56 26.52
N GLU A 297 -10.32 -5.86 25.79
CA GLU A 297 -10.09 -4.49 25.26
C GLU A 297 -9.54 -3.55 26.35
N GLU A 298 -10.19 -3.50 27.52
CA GLU A 298 -9.79 -2.68 28.66
C GLU A 298 -8.37 -3.00 29.16
N ILE A 299 -8.07 -4.29 29.39
CA ILE A 299 -6.77 -4.74 29.90
C ILE A 299 -5.66 -4.47 28.88
N VAL A 300 -5.94 -4.64 27.59
CA VAL A 300 -4.98 -4.36 26.52
C VAL A 300 -4.64 -2.88 26.48
N LEU A 301 -5.65 -2.00 26.50
CA LEU A 301 -5.47 -0.55 26.48
C LEU A 301 -4.69 -0.04 27.71
N ASP A 302 -4.97 -0.61 28.89
CA ASP A 302 -4.28 -0.24 30.13
C ASP A 302 -2.82 -0.74 30.20
N ASN A 303 -2.48 -1.79 29.43
CA ASN A 303 -1.17 -2.46 29.51
C ASN A 303 -0.38 -2.47 28.19
N ILE A 304 -0.71 -1.59 27.23
CA ILE A 304 -0.04 -1.52 25.91
C ILE A 304 1.49 -1.57 26.02
N PRO A 305 2.17 -0.76 26.86
CA PRO A 305 3.63 -0.75 26.90
C PRO A 305 4.23 -2.09 27.34
N LYS A 306 3.58 -2.76 28.31
CA LYS A 306 4.03 -4.06 28.84
C LYS A 306 3.85 -5.17 27.81
N LEU A 307 2.71 -5.17 27.11
CA LEU A 307 2.42 -6.15 26.04
C LEU A 307 3.39 -5.98 24.87
N LEU A 308 3.64 -4.75 24.44
CA LEU A 308 4.57 -4.46 23.35
C LEU A 308 6.01 -4.85 23.70
N ASN A 309 6.46 -4.59 24.94
CA ASN A 309 7.79 -5.01 25.36
C ASN A 309 7.92 -6.54 25.39
N CYS A 310 6.95 -7.24 25.97
CA CYS A 310 6.92 -8.71 25.95
C CYS A 310 6.96 -9.27 24.51
N LEU A 311 6.17 -8.69 23.60
CA LEU A 311 6.15 -9.09 22.19
C LEU A 311 7.51 -8.86 21.49
N ARG A 312 8.16 -7.72 21.75
CA ARG A 312 9.50 -7.42 21.22
C ARG A 312 10.53 -8.42 21.73
N ASP A 313 10.56 -8.67 23.04
CA ASP A 313 11.50 -9.60 23.68
C ASP A 313 11.31 -11.03 23.13
N CYS A 314 10.06 -11.45 22.90
CA CYS A 314 9.73 -12.72 22.25
C CYS A 314 10.27 -12.78 20.82
N ASN A 315 10.02 -11.74 20.03
CA ASN A 315 10.44 -11.69 18.63
C ASN A 315 11.97 -11.75 18.49
N VAL A 316 12.69 -10.99 19.31
CA VAL A 316 14.16 -10.97 19.32
C VAL A 316 14.70 -12.35 19.72
N SER A 317 14.20 -12.91 20.82
CA SER A 317 14.69 -14.19 21.36
C SER A 317 14.39 -15.36 20.43
N ILE A 318 13.17 -15.47 19.91
CA ILE A 318 12.77 -16.54 19.00
C ILE A 318 13.54 -16.44 17.68
N ARG A 319 13.68 -15.23 17.11
CA ARG A 319 14.44 -15.03 15.87
C ARG A 319 15.87 -15.51 16.02
N TRP A 320 16.57 -15.08 17.07
CA TRP A 320 17.95 -15.47 17.29
C TRP A 320 18.10 -16.98 17.47
N LEU A 321 17.24 -17.60 18.28
CA LEU A 321 17.24 -19.04 18.50
C LEU A 321 16.96 -19.82 17.21
N MET A 322 15.95 -19.42 16.43
CA MET A 322 15.64 -20.08 15.16
C MET A 322 16.81 -20.03 14.17
N LEU A 323 17.49 -18.88 14.06
CA LEU A 323 18.63 -18.73 13.15
C LEU A 323 19.85 -19.56 13.57
N HIS A 324 20.11 -19.67 14.87
CA HIS A 324 21.34 -20.30 15.39
C HIS A 324 21.16 -21.74 15.89
N THR A 325 19.93 -22.27 15.92
CA THR A 325 19.64 -23.68 16.27
C THR A 325 19.10 -24.51 15.12
N ALA A 326 18.70 -23.89 14.01
CA ALA A 326 18.31 -24.63 12.81
C ALA A 326 19.54 -25.33 12.19
N ASP A 327 19.40 -26.63 11.87
CA ASP A 327 20.43 -27.41 11.18
C ASP A 327 20.83 -26.70 9.88
N SER A 328 22.00 -26.05 9.89
CA SER A 328 22.56 -25.33 8.74
C SER A 328 22.78 -26.24 7.52
N GLY A 329 22.75 -27.57 7.72
CA GLY A 329 22.87 -28.60 6.68
C GLY A 329 21.57 -29.22 6.16
N ARG A 330 20.38 -28.87 6.70
CA ARG A 330 19.10 -29.52 6.31
C ARG A 330 17.96 -28.56 5.93
N ALA A 331 18.11 -27.26 6.13
CA ALA A 331 17.11 -26.28 5.70
C ALA A 331 16.97 -26.14 4.17
N PHE A 332 17.88 -26.72 3.38
CA PHE A 332 18.00 -26.45 1.95
C PHE A 332 17.17 -27.34 1.01
N CYS A 333 16.43 -28.34 1.54
CA CYS A 333 15.59 -29.24 0.73
C CYS A 333 14.26 -29.59 1.42
N ARG A 334 13.47 -28.59 1.82
CA ARG A 334 12.03 -28.74 1.64
C ARG A 334 11.60 -27.79 0.54
N PRO A 335 10.96 -28.26 -0.54
CA PRO A 335 10.06 -27.39 -1.27
C PRO A 335 9.18 -26.75 -0.20
N LEU A 336 9.19 -25.42 -0.11
CA LEU A 336 8.11 -24.73 0.59
C LEU A 336 6.84 -25.30 -0.03
N ASP A 337 6.01 -25.97 0.79
CA ASP A 337 4.77 -26.56 0.30
C ASP A 337 4.04 -25.51 -0.54
N PRO A 338 3.58 -25.81 -1.76
CA PRO A 338 2.81 -24.86 -2.56
C PRO A 338 1.51 -24.40 -1.87
N CYS A 339 1.15 -25.04 -0.75
CA CYS A 339 0.03 -24.69 0.11
C CYS A 339 0.41 -23.79 1.30
N MET A 340 1.68 -23.41 1.46
CA MET A 340 2.10 -22.45 2.47
C MET A 340 1.62 -21.06 2.04
N LYS A 341 0.39 -20.71 2.43
CA LYS A 341 -0.13 -19.35 2.35
C LYS A 341 0.85 -18.46 3.11
N TRP A 342 1.58 -17.64 2.38
CA TRP A 342 2.35 -16.54 2.94
C TRP A 342 1.35 -15.61 3.63
N VAL A 343 1.22 -15.75 4.94
CA VAL A 343 0.54 -14.75 5.76
C VAL A 343 1.60 -13.69 5.99
N ASP A 344 1.50 -12.57 5.27
CA ASP A 344 2.22 -11.36 5.66
C ASP A 344 1.55 -10.84 6.94
N PRO A 345 2.18 -10.96 8.11
CA PRO A 345 1.55 -10.55 9.37
C PRO A 345 1.30 -9.04 9.41
N LYS A 346 2.11 -8.24 8.70
CA LYS A 346 1.95 -6.80 8.60
C LYS A 346 0.73 -6.46 7.75
N GLN A 347 0.59 -7.09 6.59
CA GLN A 347 -0.59 -6.93 5.74
C GLN A 347 -1.87 -7.41 6.45
N LEU A 348 -1.82 -8.55 7.15
CA LEU A 348 -2.95 -9.07 7.90
C LEU A 348 -3.38 -8.12 9.03
N LEU A 349 -2.40 -7.54 9.74
CA LEU A 349 -2.67 -6.55 10.78
C LEU A 349 -3.25 -5.26 10.19
N GLU A 350 -2.70 -4.77 9.08
CA GLU A 350 -3.24 -3.61 8.38
C GLU A 350 -4.67 -3.85 7.92
N ASP A 351 -4.96 -5.00 7.31
CA ASP A 351 -6.30 -5.41 6.88
C ASP A 351 -7.27 -5.50 8.07
N GLY A 352 -6.80 -6.05 9.19
CA GLY A 352 -7.57 -6.13 10.43
C GLY A 352 -7.94 -4.75 10.99
N ILE A 353 -6.96 -3.84 11.05
CA ILE A 353 -7.14 -2.46 11.53
C ILE A 353 -8.08 -1.70 10.59
N ARG A 354 -7.89 -1.79 9.26
CA ARG A 354 -8.78 -1.18 8.26
C ARG A 354 -10.21 -1.68 8.41
N LYS A 355 -10.39 -3.00 8.58
CA LYS A 355 -11.72 -3.62 8.74
C LYS A 355 -12.43 -3.13 9.98
N GLU A 356 -11.74 -3.05 11.12
CA GLU A 356 -12.33 -2.57 12.37
C GLU A 356 -12.63 -1.07 12.31
N LEU A 357 -11.75 -0.27 11.70
CA LEU A 357 -11.99 1.16 11.45
C LEU A 357 -13.26 1.37 10.63
N VAL A 358 -13.39 0.69 9.50
CA VAL A 358 -14.56 0.79 8.61
C VAL A 358 -15.85 0.45 9.37
N ARG A 359 -15.82 -0.62 10.16
CA ARG A 359 -16.95 -1.05 10.96
C ARG A 359 -17.35 -0.01 12.00
N ARG A 360 -16.38 0.50 12.78
CA ARG A 360 -16.60 1.46 13.87
C ARG A 360 -17.08 2.82 13.34
N VAL A 361 -16.43 3.36 12.30
CA VAL A 361 -16.80 4.65 11.70
C VAL A 361 -18.18 4.57 11.04
N ALA A 362 -18.44 3.54 10.21
CA ALA A 362 -19.74 3.41 9.56
C ALA A 362 -20.88 3.27 10.57
N TYR A 363 -20.67 2.52 11.65
CA TYR A 363 -21.65 2.38 12.73
C TYR A 363 -21.86 3.70 13.49
N ALA A 364 -20.77 4.41 13.81
CA ALA A 364 -20.85 5.68 14.53
C ALA A 364 -21.62 6.73 13.72
N LEU A 365 -21.33 6.86 12.42
CA LEU A 365 -22.06 7.75 11.50
C LEU A 365 -23.53 7.34 11.37
N HIS A 366 -23.82 6.04 11.25
CA HIS A 366 -25.19 5.56 11.16
C HIS A 366 -25.99 5.92 12.42
N LYS A 367 -25.46 5.63 13.61
CA LYS A 367 -26.14 5.83 14.90
C LYS A 367 -26.18 7.30 15.32
N GLY A 368 -25.09 8.05 15.12
CA GLY A 368 -24.95 9.44 15.54
C GLY A 368 -25.92 10.37 14.80
N LEU A 369 -26.12 10.14 13.50
CA LEU A 369 -26.96 10.95 12.62
C LEU A 369 -28.37 10.35 12.44
N ILE A 370 -28.97 9.89 13.53
CA ILE A 370 -30.40 9.58 13.62
C ILE A 370 -31.08 10.76 14.31
N PHE A 371 -32.07 11.37 13.65
CA PHE A 371 -32.81 12.53 14.14
C PHE A 371 -34.26 12.15 14.44
N ASN A 372 -34.85 12.77 15.46
CA ASN A 372 -36.27 12.60 15.77
C ASN A 372 -37.12 13.63 15.00
N PRO A 373 -37.98 13.22 14.05
CA PRO A 373 -38.79 14.16 13.26
C PRO A 373 -39.78 14.98 14.09
N LYS A 374 -40.15 14.50 15.29
CA LYS A 374 -41.10 15.15 16.21
C LYS A 374 -40.41 16.06 17.24
N ALA A 375 -39.09 16.20 17.19
CA ALA A 375 -38.37 17.06 18.12
C ALA A 375 -38.77 18.54 17.93
N LYS A 376 -39.14 19.19 19.04
CA LYS A 376 -39.52 20.62 19.08
C LYS A 376 -38.33 21.55 18.83
N THR A 377 -37.14 21.13 19.25
CA THR A 377 -35.86 21.83 19.05
C THR A 377 -34.98 20.98 18.15
N SER A 378 -34.21 21.61 17.26
CA SER A 378 -33.28 20.90 16.38
C SER A 378 -32.20 20.18 17.19
N GLU A 379 -32.07 18.87 16.96
CA GLU A 379 -31.01 18.04 17.55
C GLU A 379 -29.73 18.05 16.69
N LEU A 380 -29.75 18.76 15.56
CA LEU A 380 -28.69 18.73 14.54
C LEU A 380 -27.33 19.17 15.10
N MET A 381 -27.26 20.38 15.65
CA MET A 381 -26.00 20.95 16.13
C MET A 381 -25.40 20.15 17.31
N PRO A 382 -26.17 19.75 18.35
CA PRO A 382 -25.65 18.89 19.40
C PRO A 382 -25.11 17.54 18.89
N LYS A 383 -25.83 16.88 17.98
CA LYS A 383 -25.40 15.59 17.42
C LYS A 383 -24.16 15.70 16.54
N LEU A 384 -24.02 16.78 15.76
CA LEU A 384 -22.80 17.04 14.99
C LEU A 384 -21.60 17.22 15.91
N LYS A 385 -21.72 17.99 17.00
CA LYS A 385 -20.63 18.16 17.97
C LYS A 385 -20.19 16.87 18.64
N GLU A 386 -21.15 16.05 19.07
CA GLU A 386 -20.87 14.74 19.67
C GLU A 386 -20.18 13.80 18.66
N MET A 387 -20.63 13.83 17.41
CA MET A 387 -20.06 13.02 16.34
C MET A 387 -18.65 13.51 15.95
N ALA A 388 -18.43 14.83 15.85
CA ALA A 388 -17.10 15.40 15.61
C ALA A 388 -16.10 14.97 16.69
N ALA A 389 -16.48 15.03 17.98
CA ALA A 389 -15.64 14.56 19.08
C ALA A 389 -15.32 13.05 18.97
N THR A 390 -16.30 12.24 18.55
CA THR A 390 -16.10 10.81 18.33
C THR A 390 -15.14 10.53 17.17
N MET A 391 -15.27 11.27 16.06
CA MET A 391 -14.40 11.15 14.89
C MET A 391 -12.97 11.62 15.18
N ASP A 392 -12.80 12.72 15.91
CA ASP A 392 -11.49 13.21 16.38
C ASP A 392 -10.82 12.18 17.31
N GLY A 393 -11.58 11.52 18.17
CA GLY A 393 -11.08 10.42 18.99
C GLY A 393 -10.50 9.26 18.18
N PHE A 394 -11.17 8.86 17.09
CA PHE A 394 -10.63 7.85 16.17
C PHE A 394 -9.39 8.35 15.44
N TYR A 395 -9.40 9.59 14.93
CA TYR A 395 -8.27 10.20 14.24
C TYR A 395 -7.00 10.19 15.10
N ARG A 396 -7.08 10.69 16.34
CA ARG A 396 -5.96 10.72 17.29
C ARG A 396 -5.47 9.32 17.67
N SER A 397 -6.36 8.34 17.73
CA SER A 397 -5.97 6.95 17.99
C SER A 397 -5.10 6.39 16.86
N PHE A 398 -5.40 6.75 15.61
CA PHE A 398 -4.60 6.37 14.45
C PHE A 398 -3.27 7.14 14.36
N GLU A 399 -3.27 8.41 14.76
CA GLU A 399 -2.04 9.19 14.91
C GLU A 399 -1.10 8.58 15.96
N TYR A 400 -1.65 8.11 17.07
CA TYR A 400 -0.88 7.47 18.14
C TYR A 400 -0.32 6.10 17.71
N ILE A 401 -1.14 5.23 17.12
CA ILE A 401 -0.75 3.84 16.84
C ILE A 401 0.23 3.70 15.67
N GLN A 402 0.29 4.69 14.76
CA GLN A 402 1.07 4.59 13.53
C GLN A 402 2.55 4.28 13.78
N ASP A 403 3.15 4.90 14.81
CA ASP A 403 4.56 4.72 15.18
C ASP A 403 4.81 3.37 15.84
N TYR A 404 3.83 2.84 16.59
CA TYR A 404 3.97 1.56 17.27
C TYR A 404 3.86 0.37 16.33
N VAL A 405 3.03 0.49 15.29
CA VAL A 405 2.70 -0.61 14.37
C VAL A 405 3.44 -0.48 13.03
N SER A 406 4.18 0.62 12.81
CA SER A 406 4.92 0.87 11.57
C SER A 406 4.00 0.82 10.34
N ILE A 407 2.83 1.46 10.46
CA ILE A 407 1.82 1.60 9.40
C ILE A 407 1.51 3.08 9.20
N TYR A 408 1.13 3.48 7.99
CA TYR A 408 0.72 4.85 7.70
C TYR A 408 -0.72 5.11 8.18
N GLY A 409 -0.90 5.24 9.49
CA GLY A 409 -2.22 5.34 10.13
C GLY A 409 -3.09 6.48 9.58
N LEU A 410 -2.50 7.67 9.38
CA LEU A 410 -3.22 8.84 8.83
C LEU A 410 -3.66 8.64 7.38
N LYS A 411 -2.86 7.93 6.57
CA LYS A 411 -3.22 7.57 5.20
C LYS A 411 -4.41 6.62 5.19
N ILE A 412 -4.36 5.59 6.03
CA ILE A 412 -5.46 4.62 6.19
C ILE A 412 -6.75 5.33 6.62
N TRP A 413 -6.67 6.23 7.60
CA TRP A 413 -7.82 7.03 8.03
C TRP A 413 -8.45 7.80 6.86
N GLN A 414 -7.64 8.54 6.11
CA GLN A 414 -8.13 9.35 4.99
C GLN A 414 -8.76 8.50 3.88
N GLU A 415 -8.12 7.39 3.51
CA GLU A 415 -8.61 6.45 2.50
C GLU A 415 -9.96 5.84 2.91
N GLU A 416 -10.04 5.28 4.12
CA GLU A 416 -11.23 4.55 4.56
C GLU A 416 -12.40 5.48 4.88
N VAL A 417 -12.18 6.64 5.51
CA VAL A 417 -13.25 7.61 5.78
C VAL A 417 -13.82 8.17 4.48
N SER A 418 -12.95 8.49 3.50
CA SER A 418 -13.38 8.92 2.17
C SER A 418 -14.23 7.84 1.49
N ARG A 419 -13.78 6.58 1.57
CA ARG A 419 -14.48 5.42 0.98
C ARG A 419 -15.87 5.22 1.59
N ILE A 420 -15.99 5.28 2.92
CA ILE A 420 -17.26 5.13 3.63
C ILE A 420 -18.26 6.22 3.24
N ILE A 421 -17.84 7.49 3.27
CA ILE A 421 -18.73 8.62 3.00
C ILE A 421 -19.20 8.59 1.55
N ASN A 422 -18.28 8.45 0.59
CA ASN A 422 -18.62 8.45 -0.83
C ASN A 422 -19.52 7.26 -1.22
N TYR A 423 -19.30 6.08 -0.64
CA TYR A 423 -20.19 4.94 -0.81
C TYR A 423 -21.62 5.25 -0.35
N ASN A 424 -21.78 5.81 0.86
CA ASN A 424 -23.11 6.13 1.39
C ASN A 424 -23.81 7.23 0.55
N VAL A 425 -23.06 8.21 0.06
CA VAL A 425 -23.58 9.24 -0.87
C VAL A 425 -24.07 8.61 -2.17
N GLU A 426 -23.30 7.70 -2.76
CA GLU A 426 -23.69 6.99 -3.98
C GLU A 426 -24.96 6.17 -3.78
N GLN A 427 -25.06 5.45 -2.66
CA GLN A 427 -26.24 4.66 -2.32
C GLN A 427 -27.48 5.52 -2.05
N GLU A 428 -27.34 6.73 -1.48
CA GLU A 428 -28.46 7.67 -1.35
C GLU A 428 -28.89 8.21 -2.71
N CYS A 429 -27.93 8.57 -3.56
CA CYS A 429 -28.18 9.13 -4.90
C CYS A 429 -28.88 8.12 -5.83
N ASN A 430 -28.76 6.81 -5.60
CA ASN A 430 -29.48 5.77 -6.35
C ASN A 430 -31.01 5.95 -6.35
N SER A 431 -31.56 6.69 -5.39
CA SER A 431 -33.00 7.03 -5.38
C SER A 431 -33.42 8.01 -6.50
N PHE A 432 -32.47 8.71 -7.11
CA PHE A 432 -32.67 9.69 -8.19
C PHE A 432 -32.25 9.18 -9.57
N LEU A 433 -31.51 8.07 -9.63
CA LEU A 433 -30.98 7.51 -10.88
C LEU A 433 -31.95 6.48 -11.50
N ARG A 434 -31.99 6.45 -12.84
CA ARG A 434 -32.75 5.42 -13.59
C ARG A 434 -32.08 4.05 -13.50
N THR A 435 -30.76 4.03 -13.66
CA THR A 435 -29.93 2.83 -13.50
C THR A 435 -29.26 2.89 -12.15
N LYS A 436 -29.65 2.01 -11.23
CA LYS A 436 -29.09 1.97 -9.88
C LYS A 436 -27.74 1.27 -9.88
N ILE A 437 -26.77 1.86 -9.17
CA ILE A 437 -25.44 1.29 -8.96
C ILE A 437 -25.56 0.26 -7.84
N GLN A 438 -25.33 -1.01 -8.17
CA GLN A 438 -25.34 -2.11 -7.22
C GLN A 438 -24.03 -2.19 -6.43
N ASP A 439 -24.03 -2.88 -5.30
CA ASP A 439 -22.87 -2.94 -4.39
C ASP A 439 -21.60 -3.44 -5.08
N TRP A 440 -21.71 -4.50 -5.87
CA TRP A 440 -20.56 -5.08 -6.59
C TRP A 440 -20.06 -4.19 -7.74
N GLN A 441 -20.83 -3.17 -8.13
CA GLN A 441 -20.45 -2.19 -9.15
C GLN A 441 -19.86 -0.92 -8.54
N SER A 442 -20.05 -0.70 -7.24
CA SER A 442 -19.55 0.48 -6.56
C SER A 442 -18.04 0.43 -6.44
N VAL A 443 -17.36 1.48 -6.91
CA VAL A 443 -15.90 1.62 -6.83
C VAL A 443 -15.40 1.69 -5.38
N TYR A 444 -16.28 2.07 -4.45
CA TYR A 444 -15.97 2.20 -3.02
C TYR A 444 -16.16 0.89 -2.25
N GLN A 445 -16.87 -0.08 -2.82
CA GLN A 445 -17.10 -1.35 -2.15
C GLN A 445 -15.94 -2.32 -2.43
N SER A 446 -15.34 -2.85 -1.37
CA SER A 446 -14.23 -3.81 -1.46
C SER A 446 -14.72 -5.22 -1.15
N THR A 447 -14.24 -6.20 -1.91
CA THR A 447 -14.47 -7.63 -1.67
C THR A 447 -13.80 -8.10 -0.38
N HIS A 448 -12.67 -7.49 0.00
CA HIS A 448 -11.88 -7.86 1.17
C HIS A 448 -12.36 -7.16 2.44
N ILE A 449 -12.72 -5.87 2.34
CA ILE A 449 -13.18 -5.05 3.48
C ILE A 449 -14.49 -4.35 3.09
N PRO A 450 -15.64 -5.03 3.20
CA PRO A 450 -16.91 -4.46 2.80
C PRO A 450 -17.38 -3.39 3.79
N ILE A 451 -17.95 -2.30 3.27
CA ILE A 451 -18.64 -1.29 4.08
C ILE A 451 -19.98 -1.88 4.53
N PRO A 452 -20.27 -1.91 5.85
CA PRO A 452 -21.49 -2.51 6.36
C PRO A 452 -22.72 -1.70 5.95
N LYS A 453 -23.81 -2.43 5.68
CA LYS A 453 -25.14 -1.85 5.50
C LYS A 453 -25.92 -1.93 6.79
N PHE A 454 -26.73 -0.91 7.02
CA PHE A 454 -27.62 -0.83 8.15
C PHE A 454 -29.08 -0.79 7.67
N PRO A 455 -30.03 -1.27 8.49
CA PRO A 455 -31.46 -1.14 8.16
C PRO A 455 -31.86 0.33 8.01
N SER A 456 -32.78 0.63 7.09
CA SER A 456 -33.36 1.95 6.97
C SER A 456 -34.15 2.31 8.23
N VAL A 457 -33.84 3.45 8.82
CA VAL A 457 -34.50 3.99 10.03
C VAL A 457 -35.62 4.95 9.65
N ASP A 458 -35.53 5.56 8.48
CA ASP A 458 -36.45 6.54 7.91
C ASP A 458 -36.57 6.33 6.40
N GLU A 459 -37.14 7.30 5.69
CA GLU A 459 -37.22 7.31 4.22
C GLU A 459 -35.83 7.38 3.54
N SER A 460 -34.73 7.57 4.29
CA SER A 460 -33.37 7.76 3.76
C SER A 460 -32.70 6.40 3.65
N ALA A 461 -31.92 6.19 2.61
CA ALA A 461 -31.16 4.94 2.47
C ALA A 461 -29.97 4.90 3.45
N THR A 462 -29.40 6.05 3.76
CA THR A 462 -28.14 6.22 4.49
C THR A 462 -28.18 7.42 5.44
N PHE A 463 -27.11 7.60 6.22
CA PHE A 463 -27.00 8.71 7.16
C PHE A 463 -26.92 10.09 6.47
N ILE A 464 -26.40 10.17 5.23
CA ILE A 464 -26.24 11.45 4.54
C ILE A 464 -27.60 11.98 4.07
N GLY A 465 -28.51 11.09 3.67
CA GLY A 465 -29.91 11.44 3.39
C GLY A 465 -30.62 11.97 4.63
N ARG A 466 -30.39 11.34 5.79
CA ARG A 466 -30.93 11.81 7.08
C ARG A 466 -30.43 13.20 7.43
N LEU A 467 -29.13 13.44 7.29
CA LEU A 467 -28.52 14.74 7.52
C LEU A 467 -29.11 15.79 6.57
N CYS A 468 -29.18 15.50 5.27
CA CYS A 468 -29.72 16.42 4.27
C CYS A 468 -31.19 16.78 4.55
N ARG A 469 -32.02 15.80 4.90
CA ARG A 469 -33.44 16.06 5.19
C ARG A 469 -33.65 16.81 6.49
N GLU A 470 -32.82 16.57 7.49
CA GLU A 470 -32.86 17.35 8.73
C GLU A 470 -32.48 18.82 8.46
N ILE A 471 -31.48 19.08 7.61
CA ILE A 471 -31.13 20.44 7.17
C ILE A 471 -32.31 21.09 6.44
N LEU A 472 -32.97 20.37 5.53
CA LEU A 472 -34.16 20.88 4.81
C LEU A 472 -35.36 21.10 5.75
N ARG A 473 -35.52 20.28 6.78
CA ARG A 473 -36.58 20.42 7.79
C ARG A 473 -36.42 21.71 8.58
N ILE A 474 -35.20 22.03 9.00
CA ILE A 474 -34.92 23.24 9.78
C ILE A 474 -34.86 24.51 8.92
N THR A 475 -34.79 24.38 7.59
CA THR A 475 -34.80 25.50 6.63
C THR A 475 -36.10 25.57 5.84
N ASP A 476 -37.19 24.96 6.34
CA ASP A 476 -38.49 25.01 5.66
C ASP A 476 -38.99 26.46 5.58
N PRO A 477 -39.25 26.99 4.36
CA PRO A 477 -39.71 28.37 4.17
C PRO A 477 -41.09 28.66 4.77
N LYS A 478 -41.86 27.63 5.16
CA LYS A 478 -43.14 27.82 5.86
C LYS A 478 -42.96 28.18 7.34
N MET A 479 -41.83 27.80 7.92
CA MET A 479 -41.57 27.90 9.35
C MET A 479 -40.39 28.83 9.67
N THR A 480 -39.47 29.01 8.73
CA THR A 480 -38.23 29.76 8.93
C THR A 480 -38.00 30.80 7.82
N CYS A 481 -37.24 31.84 8.14
CA CYS A 481 -36.78 32.83 7.18
C CYS A 481 -35.26 32.98 7.22
N TYR A 482 -34.66 33.21 6.06
CA TYR A 482 -33.23 33.50 5.94
C TYR A 482 -33.01 35.02 5.93
N MET A 483 -32.03 35.48 6.71
CA MET A 483 -31.61 36.88 6.75
C MET A 483 -30.22 37.04 6.13
N ASP A 484 -30.16 37.53 4.88
CA ASP A 484 -28.92 37.70 4.10
C ASP A 484 -27.85 38.51 4.85
N GLN A 485 -28.25 39.57 5.55
CA GLN A 485 -27.33 40.47 6.25
C GLN A 485 -26.57 39.79 7.39
N LEU A 486 -27.16 38.74 7.98
CA LEU A 486 -26.59 38.01 9.11
C LEU A 486 -26.10 36.60 8.71
N ASN A 487 -26.43 36.14 7.50
CA ASN A 487 -26.20 34.77 7.04
C ASN A 487 -26.80 33.70 7.97
N THR A 488 -27.99 33.98 8.52
CA THR A 488 -28.61 33.18 9.60
C THR A 488 -30.09 32.91 9.30
N TRP A 489 -30.55 31.72 9.68
CA TRP A 489 -31.94 31.31 9.64
C TRP A 489 -32.62 31.56 10.99
N TYR A 490 -33.81 32.15 10.94
CA TYR A 490 -34.64 32.43 12.11
C TYR A 490 -36.01 31.75 12.00
N ASP A 491 -36.55 31.32 13.14
CA ASP A 491 -37.90 30.78 13.22
C ASP A 491 -38.94 31.91 13.17
N LEU A 492 -39.97 31.77 12.34
CA LEU A 492 -40.97 32.81 12.10
C LEU A 492 -41.88 33.08 13.31
N LYS A 493 -42.04 32.11 14.23
CA LYS A 493 -42.93 32.24 15.39
C LYS A 493 -42.20 32.70 16.64
N THR A 494 -41.03 32.13 16.87
CA THR A 494 -40.24 32.33 18.09
C THR A 494 -39.17 33.41 17.93
N HIS A 495 -38.85 33.81 16.69
CA HIS A 495 -37.76 34.72 16.35
C HIS A 495 -36.38 34.27 16.85
N GLN A 496 -36.24 32.99 17.20
CA GLN A 496 -34.97 32.43 17.65
C GLN A 496 -34.12 31.99 16.45
N GLU A 497 -32.81 32.09 16.64
CA GLU A 497 -31.83 31.57 15.69
C GLU A 497 -31.94 30.04 15.59
N VAL A 498 -32.11 29.55 14.36
CA VAL A 498 -32.19 28.11 14.07
C VAL A 498 -30.82 27.56 13.66
N THR A 499 -30.18 28.22 12.68
CA THR A 499 -28.86 27.82 12.19
C THR A 499 -28.15 28.97 11.46
N ASN A 500 -26.83 28.89 11.34
CA ASN A 500 -25.97 29.90 10.73
C ASN A 500 -24.84 29.24 9.92
N ASN A 501 -23.88 30.02 9.44
CA ASN A 501 -22.73 29.52 8.68
C ASN A 501 -21.84 28.50 9.42
N ARG A 502 -21.88 28.44 10.76
CA ARG A 502 -21.12 27.47 11.57
C ARG A 502 -21.59 26.04 11.35
N LEU A 503 -22.82 25.84 10.87
CA LEU A 503 -23.31 24.51 10.51
C LEU A 503 -22.35 23.80 9.54
N PHE A 504 -21.84 24.51 8.54
CA PHE A 504 -20.91 23.93 7.56
C PHE A 504 -19.56 23.60 8.17
N SER A 505 -19.07 24.40 9.12
CA SER A 505 -17.86 24.10 9.89
C SER A 505 -18.03 22.83 10.73
N GLU A 506 -19.16 22.69 11.43
CA GLU A 506 -19.44 21.49 12.25
C GLU A 506 -19.62 20.23 11.38
N ILE A 507 -20.22 20.37 10.20
CA ILE A 507 -20.30 19.28 9.20
C ILE A 507 -18.90 18.93 8.70
N GLN A 508 -18.05 19.92 8.42
CA GLN A 508 -16.67 19.70 8.00
C GLN A 508 -15.85 18.99 9.09
N ASP A 509 -16.01 19.36 10.36
CA ASP A 509 -15.32 18.74 11.48
C ASP A 509 -15.79 17.29 11.70
N THR A 510 -17.06 17.00 11.36
CA THR A 510 -17.65 15.66 11.53
C THR A 510 -17.37 14.71 10.35
N LEU A 511 -17.57 15.18 9.12
CA LEU A 511 -17.56 14.35 7.90
C LEU A 511 -16.43 14.73 6.92
N GLY A 512 -15.62 15.72 7.25
CA GLY A 512 -14.58 16.24 6.36
C GLY A 512 -15.15 16.91 5.11
N THR A 513 -14.25 17.20 4.18
CA THR A 513 -14.59 17.76 2.87
C THR A 513 -15.43 16.81 2.02
N PHE A 514 -15.29 15.50 2.21
CA PHE A 514 -16.07 14.48 1.52
C PHE A 514 -17.55 14.56 1.86
N GLY A 515 -17.90 14.82 3.12
CA GLY A 515 -19.29 14.98 3.54
C GLY A 515 -19.97 16.20 2.92
N LEU A 516 -19.27 17.34 2.89
CA LEU A 516 -19.77 18.56 2.25
C LEU A 516 -20.01 18.38 0.76
N ASN A 517 -19.04 17.78 0.04
CA ASN A 517 -19.19 17.47 -1.38
C ASN A 517 -20.35 16.49 -1.62
N GLY A 518 -20.48 15.48 -0.76
CA GLY A 518 -21.57 14.52 -0.81
C GLY A 518 -22.95 15.13 -0.63
N LEU A 519 -23.09 16.07 0.33
CA LEU A 519 -24.32 16.84 0.54
C LEU A 519 -24.65 17.72 -0.66
N ASP A 520 -23.67 18.45 -1.20
CA ASP A 520 -23.84 19.30 -2.39
C ASP A 520 -24.36 18.48 -3.58
N ARG A 521 -23.71 17.34 -3.87
CA ARG A 521 -24.13 16.42 -4.94
C ARG A 521 -25.55 15.91 -4.75
N LEU A 522 -25.92 15.53 -3.52
CA LEU A 522 -27.27 15.05 -3.20
C LEU A 522 -28.30 16.16 -3.41
N LEU A 523 -28.02 17.38 -2.93
CA LEU A 523 -28.89 18.55 -3.13
C LEU A 523 -29.05 18.89 -4.62
N CYS A 524 -28.00 18.79 -5.43
CA CYS A 524 -28.11 18.95 -6.89
C CYS A 524 -29.12 17.96 -7.50
N PHE A 525 -29.08 16.67 -7.12
CA PHE A 525 -30.06 15.69 -7.59
C PHE A 525 -31.49 16.00 -7.13
N MET A 526 -31.65 16.47 -5.89
CA MET A 526 -32.96 16.90 -5.38
C MET A 526 -33.52 18.09 -6.16
N ILE A 527 -32.68 19.10 -6.44
CA ILE A 527 -33.07 20.27 -7.26
C ILE A 527 -33.51 19.83 -8.66
N VAL A 528 -32.75 18.95 -9.32
CA VAL A 528 -33.11 18.44 -10.65
C VAL A 528 -34.46 17.73 -10.62
N LYS A 529 -34.74 16.92 -9.58
CA LYS A 529 -36.03 16.24 -9.42
C LYS A 529 -37.17 17.24 -9.22
N GLU A 530 -36.99 18.26 -8.40
CA GLU A 530 -38.02 19.29 -8.19
C GLU A 530 -38.27 20.13 -9.45
N LEU A 531 -37.24 20.46 -10.23
CA LEU A 531 -37.41 21.13 -11.52
C LEU A 531 -38.17 20.26 -12.53
N GLN A 532 -37.91 18.95 -12.55
CA GLN A 532 -38.67 18.01 -13.39
C GLN A 532 -40.13 17.90 -12.95
N ASN A 533 -40.41 17.89 -11.64
CA ASN A 533 -41.76 17.91 -11.09
C ASN A 533 -42.48 19.20 -11.47
N PHE A 534 -41.82 20.36 -11.29
CA PHE A 534 -42.35 21.66 -11.67
C PHE A 534 -42.70 21.72 -13.16
N LEU A 535 -41.80 21.27 -14.04
CA LEU A 535 -42.03 21.22 -15.47
C LEU A 535 -43.20 20.29 -15.83
N THR A 536 -43.33 19.17 -15.13
CA THR A 536 -44.47 18.24 -15.31
C THR A 536 -45.79 18.89 -14.93
N VAL A 537 -45.85 19.61 -13.79
CA VAL A 537 -47.05 20.35 -13.35
C VAL A 537 -47.37 21.48 -14.32
N LEU A 538 -46.36 22.24 -14.75
CA LEU A 538 -46.51 23.31 -15.74
C LEU A 538 -47.09 22.77 -17.05
N GLN A 539 -46.55 21.67 -17.57
CA GLN A 539 -47.00 21.09 -18.84
C GLN A 539 -48.36 20.41 -18.75
N LYS A 540 -48.63 19.65 -17.69
CA LYS A 540 -49.86 18.84 -17.58
C LYS A 540 -51.05 19.61 -17.03
N THR A 541 -50.82 20.55 -16.13
CA THR A 541 -51.88 21.28 -15.45
C THR A 541 -52.04 22.67 -16.05
N ILE A 542 -50.97 23.47 -16.10
CA ILE A 542 -51.06 24.89 -16.45
C ILE A 542 -51.21 25.10 -17.96
N LEU A 543 -50.35 24.48 -18.78
CA LEU A 543 -50.33 24.71 -20.23
C LEU A 543 -51.44 23.97 -20.99
N ARG A 544 -52.10 22.98 -20.36
CA ARG A 544 -53.27 22.30 -20.93
C ARG A 544 -54.58 22.98 -20.59
N ASP A 545 -54.62 23.77 -19.53
CA ASP A 545 -55.80 24.54 -19.15
C ASP A 545 -55.83 25.86 -19.94
N LYS A 546 -56.79 25.95 -20.86
CA LYS A 546 -56.98 27.12 -21.72
C LYS A 546 -57.22 28.41 -20.91
N ALA A 547 -57.93 28.33 -19.78
CA ALA A 547 -58.21 29.49 -18.94
C ALA A 547 -56.91 30.04 -18.31
N MET A 548 -56.07 29.16 -17.77
CA MET A 548 -54.77 29.54 -17.20
C MET A 548 -53.84 30.12 -18.26
N VAL A 549 -53.78 29.51 -19.45
CA VAL A 549 -52.98 30.02 -20.58
C VAL A 549 -53.41 31.42 -21.00
N ASP A 550 -54.72 31.68 -21.07
CA ASP A 550 -55.25 33.00 -21.42
C ASP A 550 -54.97 34.04 -20.34
N VAL A 551 -54.99 33.66 -19.05
CA VAL A 551 -54.54 34.51 -17.93
C VAL A 551 -53.05 34.85 -18.07
N PHE A 552 -52.18 33.87 -18.35
CA PHE A 552 -50.74 34.13 -18.55
C PHE A 552 -50.48 35.04 -19.75
N LYS A 553 -51.23 34.88 -20.85
CA LYS A 553 -51.13 35.79 -22.02
C LYS A 553 -51.59 37.20 -21.69
N ALA A 554 -52.69 37.35 -20.96
CA ALA A 554 -53.18 38.66 -20.50
C ALA A 554 -52.14 39.33 -19.59
N MET A 555 -51.57 38.59 -18.64
CA MET A 555 -50.49 39.07 -17.77
C MET A 555 -49.26 39.48 -18.57
N LEU A 556 -48.82 38.66 -19.53
CA LEU A 556 -47.69 38.97 -20.40
C LEU A 556 -47.94 40.25 -21.22
N SER A 557 -49.17 40.46 -21.70
CA SER A 557 -49.56 41.67 -22.42
C SER A 557 -49.62 42.92 -21.52
N ALA A 558 -50.02 42.77 -20.25
CA ALA A 558 -50.10 43.85 -19.28
C ALA A 558 -48.72 44.29 -18.76
N VAL A 559 -47.75 43.37 -18.74
CA VAL A 559 -46.39 43.58 -18.26
C VAL A 559 -45.48 44.17 -19.36
N ASN A 560 -45.92 44.16 -20.63
CA ASN A 560 -45.17 44.68 -21.76
C ASN A 560 -45.76 46.03 -22.27
N PRO A 561 -44.95 47.11 -22.42
CA PRO A 561 -43.51 47.19 -22.19
C PRO A 561 -43.13 47.25 -20.69
N VAL A 562 -42.04 46.56 -20.36
CA VAL A 562 -41.46 46.35 -19.00
C VAL A 562 -41.26 47.66 -18.20
N LYS A 563 -41.20 48.81 -18.87
CA LYS A 563 -41.03 50.14 -18.24
C LYS A 563 -42.19 50.56 -17.33
N GLY A 564 -43.38 49.98 -17.47
CA GLY A 564 -44.57 50.34 -16.67
C GLY A 564 -44.75 49.57 -15.35
N ILE A 565 -43.89 48.58 -15.06
CA ILE A 565 -44.08 47.63 -13.94
C ILE A 565 -43.99 48.32 -12.57
N VAL A 566 -43.08 49.28 -12.42
CA VAL A 566 -42.83 49.97 -11.14
C VAL A 566 -44.06 50.78 -10.68
N GLY A 567 -44.87 51.32 -11.61
CA GLY A 567 -46.06 52.12 -11.28
C GLY A 567 -47.35 51.31 -11.06
N ARG A 568 -47.38 50.01 -11.38
CA ARG A 568 -48.61 49.18 -11.38
C ARG A 568 -48.55 47.89 -10.53
N CYS A 569 -47.53 47.73 -9.69
CA CYS A 569 -47.35 46.54 -8.84
C CYS A 569 -48.56 46.19 -7.95
N GLN A 570 -49.30 47.18 -7.43
CA GLN A 570 -50.49 46.92 -6.59
C GLN A 570 -51.70 46.43 -7.38
N GLN A 571 -51.83 46.79 -8.66
CA GLN A 571 -52.93 46.36 -9.53
C GLN A 571 -52.72 44.91 -10.00
N LEU A 572 -51.49 44.57 -10.43
CA LEU A 572 -51.10 43.22 -10.85
C LEU A 572 -51.27 42.17 -9.74
N ARG A 573 -51.02 42.56 -8.48
CA ARG A 573 -51.28 41.70 -7.32
C ARG A 573 -52.77 41.42 -7.13
N LYS A 574 -53.66 42.40 -7.31
CA LYS A 574 -55.12 42.21 -7.17
C LYS A 574 -55.68 41.30 -8.27
N ASP A 575 -55.25 41.49 -9.51
CA ASP A 575 -55.76 40.71 -10.65
C ASP A 575 -55.31 39.25 -10.59
N SER A 576 -54.10 38.98 -10.07
CA SER A 576 -53.60 37.62 -9.85
C SER A 576 -54.35 36.85 -8.76
N TYR A 577 -54.88 37.55 -7.74
CA TYR A 577 -55.64 36.92 -6.65
C TYR A 577 -57.10 36.62 -7.03
N HIS A 578 -57.71 37.39 -7.95
CA HIS A 578 -59.09 37.14 -8.39
C HIS A 578 -59.21 36.02 -9.45
N GLY A 579 -58.15 35.73 -10.20
CA GLY A 579 -58.15 34.61 -11.17
C GLY A 579 -57.96 33.22 -10.55
N CYS A 580 -57.49 33.12 -9.30
CA CYS A 580 -57.20 31.85 -8.63
C CYS A 580 -58.29 31.37 -7.64
N VAL A 581 -59.39 32.12 -7.47
CA VAL A 581 -60.45 31.82 -6.47
C VAL A 581 -61.80 31.47 -7.13
N HIS A 582 -61.81 31.10 -8.41
CA HIS A 582 -63.01 30.55 -9.06
C HIS A 582 -62.74 29.22 -9.74
#